data_AF-A0A7R9TBY0-F1
#
_entry.id   AF-A0A7R9TBY0-F1
#
_cell.length_a   1.000
_cell.length_b   1.000
_cell.length_c   1.000
_cell.angle_alpha   90.00
_cell.angle_beta   90.00
_cell.angle_gamma   90.00
#
_symmetry.space_group_name_H-M   'P 1'
#
loop_
_entity.id
_entity.type
_entity.pdbx_description
1 polymer ?
#
loop_
_entity_poly.entity_id
_entity_poly.type
_entity_poly.pdbx_seq_one_letter_code
_entity_poly.pdbx_strand_id
1 'polypeptide(L)'
;EAGVEPIGGPSFEALAPDGSLLSAHAAHTCELEEGVGAVVVGYDEHATYAKLAKACLFLREREGVRFVATNLDACAKYSNGRMCPGAGMLVAAVAKGSGVEPVVCGKPDQVLMRAVLAEHGLDAS
;
A
#
# COMPACT_ATOMS: atom_id res chain seq x y z
N GLU A 1 2.43 1.42 17.88
CA GLU A 1 1.51 1.19 16.73
C GLU A 1 0.82 2.50 16.40
N ALA A 2 0.46 2.74 15.13
CA ALA A 2 -0.04 4.04 14.66
C ALA A 2 -1.47 4.41 15.14
N GLY A 3 -2.05 3.65 16.07
CA GLY A 3 -3.41 3.88 16.58
C GLY A 3 -4.53 3.58 15.59
N VAL A 4 -4.20 3.00 14.42
CA VAL A 4 -5.14 2.61 13.37
C VAL A 4 -5.04 1.11 13.18
N GLU A 5 -6.16 0.42 13.24
CA GLU A 5 -6.23 -1.03 13.03
C GLU A 5 -6.04 -1.38 11.54
N PRO A 6 -5.00 -2.15 11.18
CA PRO A 6 -4.74 -2.50 9.78
C PRO A 6 -5.51 -3.75 9.36
N ILE A 7 -6.22 -3.68 8.23
CA ILE A 7 -6.92 -4.83 7.60
C ILE A 7 -5.98 -5.49 6.56
N GLY A 8 -4.68 -5.60 6.87
CA GLY A 8 -3.62 -5.95 5.92
C GLY A 8 -2.32 -6.43 6.60
N GLY A 9 -1.25 -6.54 5.82
CA GLY A 9 0.09 -6.91 6.34
C GLY A 9 0.45 -8.40 6.22
N PRO A 10 1.54 -8.85 6.88
CA PRO A 10 2.09 -10.19 6.70
C PRO A 10 1.17 -11.31 7.20
N SER A 11 0.31 -11.02 8.17
CA SER A 11 -0.69 -11.95 8.71
C SER A 11 -2.04 -11.88 8.00
N PHE A 12 -2.17 -11.05 6.96
CA PHE A 12 -3.43 -10.88 6.27
C PHE A 12 -3.69 -12.01 5.29
N GLU A 13 -4.64 -12.85 5.67
CA GLU A 13 -5.35 -13.77 4.79
C GLU A 13 -6.66 -13.10 4.40
N ALA A 14 -6.75 -12.62 3.16
CA ALA A 14 -8.06 -12.26 2.63
C ALA A 14 -8.88 -13.54 2.56
N LEU A 15 -10.10 -13.54 3.12
CA LEU A 15 -11.02 -14.67 3.03
C LEU A 15 -12.13 -14.35 2.04
N ALA A 16 -12.56 -15.37 1.29
CA ALA A 16 -13.80 -15.33 0.53
C ALA A 16 -15.01 -15.46 1.48
N PRO A 17 -16.24 -15.15 1.03
CA PRO A 17 -17.44 -15.24 1.89
C PRO A 17 -17.68 -16.63 2.50
N ASP A 18 -17.12 -17.68 1.90
CA ASP A 18 -17.20 -19.07 2.38
C ASP A 18 -16.09 -19.44 3.40
N GLY A 19 -15.24 -18.48 3.78
CA GLY A 19 -14.14 -18.67 4.72
C GLY A 19 -12.88 -19.29 4.12
N SER A 20 -12.84 -19.55 2.80
CA SER A 20 -11.63 -19.99 2.12
C SER A 20 -10.65 -18.84 1.86
N LEU A 21 -9.36 -19.14 1.62
CA LEU A 21 -8.40 -18.12 1.19
C LEU A 21 -8.85 -17.47 -0.12
N LEU A 22 -8.95 -16.15 -0.12
CA LEU A 22 -9.34 -15.36 -1.28
C LEU A 22 -8.30 -15.56 -2.38
N SER A 23 -8.74 -16.20 -3.46
CA SER A 23 -7.95 -16.30 -4.68
C SER A 23 -8.06 -15.02 -5.50
N ALA A 24 -7.14 -14.82 -6.44
CA ALA A 24 -7.23 -13.78 -7.45
C ALA A 24 -8.58 -13.76 -8.17
N HIS A 25 -9.10 -14.96 -8.48
CA HIS A 25 -10.36 -15.11 -9.21
C HIS A 25 -11.56 -14.78 -8.33
N ALA A 26 -11.52 -15.10 -7.03
CA ALA A 26 -12.61 -14.81 -6.10
C ALA A 26 -12.57 -13.38 -5.53
N ALA A 27 -11.52 -12.60 -5.77
CA ALA A 27 -11.40 -11.26 -5.21
C ALA A 27 -12.56 -10.31 -5.59
N HIS A 28 -13.22 -10.53 -6.73
CA HIS A 28 -14.39 -9.76 -7.14
C HIS A 28 -15.65 -10.03 -6.32
N THR A 29 -15.68 -11.07 -5.48
CA THR A 29 -16.81 -11.41 -4.61
C THR A 29 -16.53 -11.10 -3.15
N CYS A 30 -15.42 -10.44 -2.81
CA CYS A 30 -15.14 -10.07 -1.43
C CYS A 30 -15.96 -8.85 -1.01
N GLU A 31 -16.38 -8.83 0.25
CA GLU A 31 -16.96 -7.63 0.85
C GLU A 31 -15.84 -6.64 1.22
N LEU A 32 -16.13 -5.35 1.06
CA LEU A 32 -15.21 -4.27 1.42
C LEU A 32 -15.58 -3.71 2.79
N GLU A 33 -14.68 -3.84 3.75
CA GLU A 33 -14.90 -3.44 5.14
C GLU A 33 -15.25 -1.94 5.26
N GLU A 34 -16.25 -1.63 6.08
CA GLU A 34 -16.60 -0.25 6.41
C GLU A 34 -15.47 0.45 7.20
N GLY A 35 -15.42 1.78 7.16
CA GLY A 35 -14.44 2.56 7.92
C GLY A 35 -13.01 2.60 7.36
N VAL A 36 -12.67 1.81 6.33
CA VAL A 36 -11.39 1.93 5.62
C VAL A 36 -11.30 3.31 4.96
N GLY A 37 -10.33 4.12 5.38
CA GLY A 37 -10.10 5.48 4.86
C GLY A 37 -8.90 5.60 3.90
N ALA A 38 -8.02 4.60 3.85
CA ALA A 38 -6.86 4.62 2.97
C ALA A 38 -6.36 3.22 2.63
N VAL A 39 -5.80 3.09 1.43
CA VAL A 39 -4.94 2.00 1.01
C VAL A 39 -3.50 2.50 1.06
N VAL A 40 -2.67 1.86 1.89
CA VAL A 40 -1.25 2.18 2.02
C VAL A 40 -0.43 1.04 1.40
N VAL A 41 0.38 1.34 0.39
CA VAL A 41 1.22 0.36 -0.29
C VAL A 41 2.69 0.65 -0.02
N GLY A 42 3.39 -0.37 0.46
CA GLY A 42 4.83 -0.36 0.68
C GLY A 42 5.48 -1.64 0.19
N TYR A 43 6.65 -1.95 0.73
CA TYR A 43 7.28 -3.25 0.48
C TYR A 43 6.53 -4.33 1.25
N ASP A 44 5.94 -5.30 0.54
CA ASP A 44 5.26 -6.46 1.11
C ASP A 44 5.79 -7.71 0.40
N GLU A 45 6.63 -8.48 1.08
CA GLU A 45 7.16 -9.75 0.56
C GLU A 45 6.08 -10.85 0.47
N HIS A 46 4.96 -10.65 1.17
CA HIS A 46 3.78 -11.50 1.15
C HIS A 46 2.66 -10.88 0.31
N ALA A 47 2.99 -10.00 -0.63
CA ALA A 47 2.02 -9.45 -1.55
C ALA A 47 1.42 -10.59 -2.40
N THR A 48 0.10 -10.65 -2.43
CA THR A 48 -0.65 -11.61 -3.25
C THR A 48 -1.53 -10.87 -4.23
N TYR A 49 -1.92 -11.54 -5.32
CA TYR A 49 -2.85 -10.96 -6.27
C TYR A 49 -4.20 -10.60 -5.62
N ALA A 50 -4.63 -11.37 -4.61
CA ALA A 50 -5.84 -11.06 -3.85
C ALA A 50 -5.73 -9.74 -3.05
N LYS A 51 -4.58 -9.48 -2.40
CA LYS A 51 -4.30 -8.18 -1.78
C LYS A 51 -4.34 -7.04 -2.79
N LEU A 52 -3.71 -7.22 -3.96
CA LEU A 52 -3.72 -6.22 -5.04
C LEU A 52 -5.14 -5.96 -5.56
N ALA A 53 -5.92 -7.01 -5.79
CA ALA A 53 -7.30 -6.90 -6.24
C ALA A 53 -8.17 -6.16 -5.22
N LYS A 54 -8.08 -6.52 -3.94
CA LYS A 54 -8.83 -5.85 -2.87
C LYS A 54 -8.44 -4.38 -2.73
N ALA A 55 -7.15 -4.06 -2.81
CA ALA A 55 -6.66 -2.68 -2.85
C ALA A 55 -7.28 -1.88 -4.02
N CYS A 56 -7.34 -2.48 -5.20
CA CYS A 56 -7.97 -1.85 -6.36
C CYS A 56 -9.47 -1.64 -6.20
N LEU A 57 -10.19 -2.60 -5.58
CA LEU A 57 -11.62 -2.49 -5.31
C LEU A 57 -11.91 -1.36 -4.32
N PHE A 58 -11.17 -1.29 -3.20
CA PHE A 58 -11.28 -0.18 -2.24
C PHE A 58 -11.12 1.18 -2.92
N LEU A 59 -10.09 1.35 -3.76
CA LEU A 59 -9.82 2.63 -4.42
C LEU A 59 -10.87 3.02 -5.47
N ARG A 60 -11.61 2.06 -6.03
CA ARG A 60 -12.61 2.31 -7.09
C ARG A 60 -14.01 2.48 -6.55
N GLU A 61 -14.38 1.65 -5.59
CA GLU A 61 -15.77 1.48 -5.17
C GLU A 61 -16.10 2.25 -3.90
N ARG A 62 -15.09 2.64 -3.11
CA ARG A 62 -15.29 3.34 -1.84
C ARG A 62 -14.90 4.79 -1.96
N GLU A 63 -15.89 5.65 -1.81
CA GLU A 63 -15.71 7.09 -1.82
C GLU A 63 -14.80 7.54 -0.66
N GLY A 64 -13.88 8.46 -0.95
CA GLY A 64 -13.00 9.07 0.04
C GLY A 64 -11.79 8.23 0.46
N VAL A 65 -11.65 6.98 -0.02
CA VAL A 65 -10.47 6.16 0.24
C VAL A 65 -9.25 6.74 -0.46
N ARG A 66 -8.21 7.06 0.31
CA ARG A 66 -6.96 7.61 -0.23
C ARG A 66 -5.97 6.52 -0.63
N PHE A 67 -5.21 6.77 -1.68
CA PHE A 67 -4.07 5.92 -2.02
C PHE A 67 -2.76 6.56 -1.54
N VAL A 68 -2.01 5.87 -0.69
CA VAL A 68 -0.72 6.32 -0.16
C VAL A 68 0.37 5.31 -0.52
N ALA A 69 1.49 5.79 -1.06
CA ALA A 69 2.68 4.99 -1.34
C ALA A 69 3.81 5.37 -0.39
N THR A 70 4.49 4.38 0.20
CA THR A 70 5.63 4.65 1.09
C THR A 70 6.83 5.19 0.34
N ASN A 71 7.10 4.67 -0.86
CA ASN A 71 8.08 5.18 -1.83
C ASN A 71 7.74 4.59 -3.22
N LEU A 72 8.41 5.09 -4.25
CA LEU A 72 8.25 4.63 -5.64
C LEU A 72 9.47 3.87 -6.17
N ASP A 73 10.32 3.35 -5.28
CA ASP A 73 11.55 2.67 -5.71
C ASP A 73 11.17 1.37 -6.43
N ALA A 74 11.47 1.30 -7.73
CA ALA A 74 11.18 0.12 -8.54
C ALA A 74 11.98 -1.12 -8.09
N CYS A 75 13.16 -0.91 -7.51
CA CYS A 75 14.07 -1.97 -7.10
C CYS A 75 14.86 -1.62 -5.84
N ALA A 76 15.11 -2.63 -5.00
CA ALA A 76 16.09 -2.60 -3.94
C ALA A 76 17.45 -3.09 -4.46
N LYS A 77 18.51 -2.32 -4.23
CA LYS A 77 19.89 -2.65 -4.62
C LYS A 77 20.63 -3.26 -3.44
N TYR A 78 21.27 -4.41 -3.64
CA TYR A 78 22.01 -5.13 -2.60
C TYR A 78 23.52 -5.03 -2.81
N SER A 79 24.30 -5.18 -1.73
CA SER A 79 25.76 -5.04 -1.74
C SER A 79 26.48 -6.04 -2.66
N ASN A 80 25.85 -7.18 -2.97
CA ASN A 80 26.36 -8.18 -3.91
C ASN A 80 26.03 -7.86 -5.39
N GLY A 81 25.56 -6.64 -5.68
CA GLY A 81 25.20 -6.19 -7.03
C GLY A 81 23.84 -6.66 -7.53
N ARG A 82 23.10 -7.46 -6.74
CA ARG A 82 21.75 -7.91 -7.12
C ARG A 82 20.73 -6.79 -6.95
N MET A 83 19.67 -6.87 -7.76
CA MET A 83 18.51 -6.01 -7.69
C MET A 83 17.28 -6.89 -7.48
N CYS A 84 16.50 -6.61 -6.45
CA CYS A 84 15.20 -7.26 -6.22
C CYS A 84 14.08 -6.23 -6.35
N PRO A 85 12.82 -6.66 -6.56
CA PRO A 85 11.70 -5.74 -6.61
C PRO A 85 11.59 -4.84 -5.37
N GLY A 86 11.33 -3.55 -5.60
CA GLY A 86 11.03 -2.59 -4.54
C GLY A 86 9.53 -2.34 -4.39
N ALA A 87 9.16 -1.49 -3.44
CA ALA A 87 7.76 -1.13 -3.18
C ALA A 87 7.09 -0.52 -4.41
N GLY A 88 7.83 0.24 -5.22
CA GLY A 88 7.33 0.92 -6.42
C GLY A 88 6.69 -0.04 -7.44
N MET A 89 7.10 -1.31 -7.47
CA MET A 89 6.47 -2.32 -8.32
C MET A 89 5.03 -2.63 -7.88
N LEU A 90 4.80 -2.80 -6.58
CA LEU A 90 3.47 -3.05 -6.03
C LEU A 90 2.59 -1.80 -6.14
N VAL A 91 3.17 -0.63 -5.89
CA VAL A 91 2.49 0.66 -6.07
C VAL A 91 2.02 0.81 -7.51
N ALA A 92 2.88 0.54 -8.50
CA ALA A 92 2.51 0.62 -9.91
C ALA A 92 1.41 -0.39 -10.28
N ALA A 93 1.44 -1.60 -9.72
CA ALA A 93 0.40 -2.60 -9.94
C ALA A 93 -0.98 -2.12 -9.44
N VAL A 94 -1.03 -1.56 -8.22
CA VAL A 94 -2.27 -1.00 -7.66
C VAL A 94 -2.69 0.26 -8.40
N ALA A 95 -1.77 1.17 -8.73
CA ALA A 95 -2.08 2.40 -9.45
C ALA A 95 -2.69 2.10 -10.82
N LYS A 96 -2.03 1.24 -11.60
CA LYS A 96 -2.52 0.81 -12.91
C LYS A 96 -3.82 -0.01 -12.79
N GLY A 97 -3.86 -0.89 -11.80
CA GLY A 97 -4.95 -1.81 -11.56
C GLY A 97 -6.20 -1.15 -11.01
N SER A 98 -6.10 0.02 -10.38
CA SER A 98 -7.22 0.82 -9.85
C SER A 98 -7.58 2.00 -10.76
N GLY A 99 -6.60 2.59 -11.45
CA GLY A 99 -6.74 3.87 -12.16
C GLY A 99 -6.55 5.09 -11.27
N VAL A 100 -6.10 4.90 -10.02
CA VAL A 100 -5.90 5.96 -9.03
C VAL A 100 -4.40 6.15 -8.78
N GLU A 101 -3.93 7.39 -8.78
CA GLU A 101 -2.54 7.71 -8.47
C GLU A 101 -2.31 7.89 -6.96
N PRO A 102 -1.16 7.46 -6.41
CA PRO A 102 -0.87 7.56 -4.99
C PRO A 102 -0.35 8.95 -4.61
N VAL A 103 -0.58 9.32 -3.36
CA VAL A 103 0.24 10.31 -2.66
C VAL A 103 1.48 9.60 -2.10
N VAL A 104 2.68 10.11 -2.43
CA VAL A 104 3.95 9.51 -1.98
C VAL A 104 4.39 10.18 -0.68
N CYS A 105 4.59 9.42 0.39
CA CYS A 105 5.03 9.98 1.68
C CYS A 105 6.55 9.94 1.91
N GLY A 106 7.27 9.06 1.19
CA GLY A 106 8.72 8.95 1.24
C GLY A 106 9.44 9.85 0.24
N LYS A 107 10.77 9.70 0.16
CA LYS A 107 11.62 10.43 -0.79
C LYS A 107 11.16 10.20 -2.24
N PRO A 108 11.30 11.20 -3.13
CA PRO A 108 11.89 12.52 -2.92
C PRO A 108 10.93 13.55 -2.28
N ASP A 109 9.72 13.14 -1.89
CA ASP A 109 8.77 14.05 -1.25
C ASP A 109 9.32 14.59 0.07
N GLN A 110 9.01 15.86 0.36
CA GLN A 110 9.44 16.52 1.59
C GLN A 110 8.56 16.21 2.79
N VAL A 111 7.44 15.50 2.64
CA VAL A 111 6.54 15.14 3.75
C VAL A 111 7.31 14.54 4.92
N LEU A 112 8.18 13.57 4.67
CA LEU A 112 9.01 12.97 5.73
C LEU A 112 9.94 14.00 6.39
N MET A 113 10.65 14.80 5.59
CA MET A 113 11.57 15.81 6.13
C MET A 113 10.83 16.87 6.95
N ARG A 114 9.70 17.36 6.46
CA ARG A 114 8.86 18.35 7.16
C ARG A 114 8.32 17.81 8.48
N ALA A 115 7.92 16.54 8.51
CA ALA A 115 7.47 15.89 9.74
C ALA A 115 8.60 15.85 10.79
N VAL A 116 9.80 15.44 10.39
CA VAL A 116 10.99 15.40 11.27
C VAL A 116 11.38 16.79 11.77
N LEU A 117 11.41 17.79 10.87
CA LEU A 117 11.72 19.17 11.23
C LEU A 117 10.70 19.74 12.23
N ALA A 118 9.41 19.51 12.01
CA ALA A 118 8.35 19.97 12.90
C ALA A 118 8.40 19.28 14.28
N GLU A 119 8.66 17.97 14.32
CA GLU A 119 8.77 17.20 15.56
C GLU A 119 9.95 17.68 16.43
N HIS A 120 11.04 18.09 15.80
CA HIS A 120 12.26 18.55 16.50
C HIS A 120 12.42 20.08 16.56
N GLY A 121 11.48 20.86 16.02
CA GLY A 121 11.56 22.32 15.98
C GLY A 121 12.76 22.85 15.18
N LEU A 122 13.15 22.16 14.12
CA LEU A 122 14.31 22.48 13.28
C LEU A 122 13.89 23.24 12.02
N ASP A 123 14.76 24.13 11.54
CA ASP A 123 14.62 24.81 10.24
C ASP A 123 15.41 24.04 9.16
N ALA A 124 14.92 24.05 7.93
CA ALA A 124 15.58 23.46 6.77
C ALA A 124 16.68 24.35 6.16
N SER A 125 16.82 25.59 6.66
CA SER A 125 17.80 26.59 6.19
C SER A 125 19.24 26.30 6.61
#